data_AF-A0A0P6X572-F1
#
_entry.id   AF-A0A0P6X572-F1
#
_cell.length_a   1.000
_cell.length_b   1.000
_cell.length_c   1.000
_cell.angle_alpha   90.00
_cell.angle_beta   90.00
_cell.angle_gamma   90.00
#
_symmetry.space_group_name_H-M   'P 1'
#
loop_
_entity.id
_entity.type
_entity.pdbx_description
1 polymer ?
#
loop_
_entity_poly.entity_id
_entity_poly.type
_entity_poly.pdbx_seq_one_letter_code
_entity_poly.pdbx_strand_id
1 'polypeptide(L)'
;MSDLTNEQIHEHARSEWLAVLSRLWVAIGREVDKRQLLVYEQALGMLPLGLLELAVNEVLYQHRYTSVPTIADVAEMAKRIAGVSSLHQAGDAWLYQRRPFAWRF
;
A
#
# COMPACT_ATOMS: atom_id res chain seq x y z
N MET A 1 23.01 -2.58 20.92
CA MET A 1 22.05 -2.34 19.81
C MET A 1 21.67 -0.88 19.93
N SER A 2 22.08 -0.02 19.00
CA SER A 2 21.63 1.37 19.03
C SER A 2 20.14 1.36 18.72
N ASP A 3 19.32 1.88 19.63
CA ASP A 3 17.93 2.18 19.33
C ASP A 3 17.94 3.09 18.09
N LEU A 4 17.32 2.62 17.00
CA LEU A 4 17.14 3.45 15.81
C LEU A 4 16.41 4.72 16.25
N THR A 5 16.90 5.87 15.82
CA THR A 5 16.18 7.12 16.11
C THR A 5 14.79 7.04 15.47
N ASN A 6 13.79 7.69 16.06
CA ASN A 6 12.43 7.71 15.50
C ASN A 6 12.45 8.11 14.01
N GLU A 7 13.32 9.04 13.63
CA GLU A 7 13.54 9.44 12.23
C GLU A 7 13.98 8.28 11.34
N GLN A 8 14.96 7.47 11.79
CA GLN A 8 15.41 6.28 11.05
C GLN A 8 14.30 5.23 10.91
N ILE A 9 13.46 5.06 11.94
CA ILE A 9 12.29 4.17 11.89
C ILE A 9 11.28 4.67 10.85
N HIS A 10 11.00 5.97 10.84
CA HIS A 10 10.07 6.58 9.87
C HIS A 10 10.59 6.46 8.43
N GLU A 11 11.87 6.74 8.20
CA GLU A 11 12.49 6.59 6.88
C GLU A 11 12.45 5.14 6.39
N HIS A 12 12.72 4.18 7.29
CA HIS A 12 12.66 2.77 6.95
C HIS A 12 11.25 2.32 6.58
N ALA A 13 10.25 2.64 7.42
CA ALA A 13 8.85 2.31 7.16
C ALA A 13 8.34 2.93 5.86
N ARG A 14 8.72 4.18 5.58
CA ARG A 14 8.41 4.87 4.32
C ARG A 14 9.05 4.16 3.12
N SER A 15 10.31 3.75 3.24
CA SER A 15 11.02 3.01 2.20
C SER A 15 10.32 1.69 1.85
N GLU A 16 9.92 0.92 2.86
CA GLU A 16 9.15 -0.32 2.67
C GLU A 16 7.81 -0.06 1.99
N TRP A 17 7.12 1.00 2.41
CA TRP A 17 5.84 1.40 1.83
C TRP A 17 5.97 1.77 0.34
N LEU A 18 7.00 2.54 -0.01
CA LEU A 18 7.31 2.86 -1.41
C LEU A 18 7.74 1.62 -2.21
N ALA A 19 8.46 0.69 -1.59
CA ALA A 19 8.84 -0.58 -2.21
C ALA A 19 7.61 -1.41 -2.58
N VAL A 20 6.58 -1.46 -1.73
CA VAL A 20 5.30 -2.12 -2.04
C VAL A 20 4.63 -1.47 -3.25
N LEU A 21 4.50 -0.14 -3.29
CA LEU A 21 3.90 0.54 -4.44
C LEU A 21 4.69 0.32 -5.74
N SER A 22 6.01 0.28 -5.66
CA SER A 22 6.86 0.09 -6.83
C SER A 22 6.57 -1.21 -7.60
N ARG A 23 6.00 -2.22 -6.92
CA ARG A 23 5.57 -3.50 -7.51
C ARG A 23 4.58 -3.30 -8.66
N LEU A 24 3.80 -2.22 -8.66
CA LEU A 24 2.85 -1.88 -9.73
C LEU A 24 3.52 -1.67 -11.10
N TRP A 25 4.74 -1.12 -11.12
CA TRP A 25 5.54 -0.95 -12.34
C TRP A 25 6.30 -2.22 -12.70
N VAL A 26 6.92 -2.85 -11.70
CA VAL A 26 7.72 -4.06 -11.89
C VAL A 26 6.89 -5.21 -12.46
N ALA A 27 5.66 -5.39 -11.98
CA ALA A 27 4.77 -6.47 -12.41
C ALA A 27 4.42 -6.41 -13.91
N ILE A 28 4.51 -5.25 -14.54
CA ILE A 28 4.25 -5.07 -15.97
C ILE A 28 5.53 -4.81 -16.78
N GLY A 29 6.70 -5.03 -16.18
CA GLY A 29 8.00 -4.87 -16.84
C GLY A 29 8.38 -3.42 -17.15
N ARG A 30 7.89 -2.45 -16.35
CA ARG A 30 8.24 -1.02 -16.51
C ARG A 30 9.17 -0.55 -15.40
N GLU A 31 10.01 0.43 -15.71
CA GLU A 31 10.76 1.16 -14.71
C GLU A 31 9.83 2.01 -13.84
N VAL A 32 10.22 2.16 -12.57
CA VAL A 32 9.47 2.94 -11.60
C VAL A 32 9.61 4.43 -11.92
N ASP A 33 8.52 5.06 -12.31
CA ASP A 33 8.49 6.51 -12.49
C ASP A 33 8.40 7.20 -11.11
N LYS A 34 9.51 7.83 -10.70
CA LYS A 34 9.63 8.51 -9.40
C LYS A 34 8.59 9.63 -9.23
N ARG A 35 8.21 10.33 -10.31
CA ARG A 35 7.20 11.40 -10.22
C ARG A 35 5.82 10.81 -9.98
N GLN A 36 5.48 9.74 -10.69
CA GLN A 36 4.21 9.05 -10.44
C GLN A 36 4.19 8.44 -9.05
N LEU A 37 5.28 7.81 -8.61
CA LEU A 37 5.37 7.22 -7.27
C LEU A 37 5.08 8.24 -6.17
N LEU A 38 5.59 9.47 -6.29
CA LEU A 38 5.27 10.57 -5.35
C LEU A 38 3.79 10.94 -5.34
N VAL A 39 3.12 10.92 -6.50
CA VAL A 39 1.67 11.19 -6.58
C VAL A 39 0.87 10.08 -5.91
N TYR A 40 1.28 8.82 -6.07
CA TYR A 40 0.66 7.69 -5.36
C TYR A 40 0.89 7.79 -3.86
N GLU A 41 2.10 8.15 -3.44
CA GLU A 41 2.43 8.39 -2.03
C GLU A 41 1.53 9.44 -1.41
N GLN A 42 1.34 10.58 -2.07
CA GLN A 42 0.46 11.64 -1.56
C GLN A 42 -1.00 11.21 -1.46
N ALA A 43 -1.49 10.41 -2.43
CA ALA A 43 -2.88 10.01 -2.48
C ALA A 43 -3.22 8.84 -1.53
N LEU A 44 -2.25 7.93 -1.31
CA LEU A 44 -2.46 6.67 -0.60
C LEU A 44 -1.70 6.62 0.74
N GLY A 45 -0.89 7.62 1.07
CA GLY A 45 0.01 7.60 2.24
C GLY A 45 -0.68 7.48 3.61
N MET A 46 -2.01 7.62 3.66
CA MET A 46 -2.82 7.32 4.86
C MET A 46 -3.06 5.82 5.08
N LEU A 47 -2.79 4.98 4.08
CA LEU A 47 -2.98 3.54 4.20
C LEU A 47 -1.84 2.91 5.01
N PRO A 48 -2.14 2.13 6.05
CA PRO A 48 -1.12 1.38 6.78
C PRO A 48 -0.45 0.37 5.82
N LEU A 49 0.84 0.14 6.02
CA LEU A 49 1.68 -0.71 5.15
C LEU A 49 1.01 -2.06 4.81
N GLY A 50 0.47 -2.76 5.81
CA GLY A 50 -0.15 -4.07 5.58
C GLY A 50 -1.46 -4.00 4.78
N LEU A 51 -2.23 -2.91 4.86
CA LEU A 51 -3.41 -2.71 4.01
C LEU A 51 -2.97 -2.38 2.58
N LEU A 52 -1.96 -1.52 2.42
CA LEU A 52 -1.39 -1.20 1.11
C LEU A 52 -0.90 -2.48 0.41
N GLU A 53 -0.13 -3.31 1.12
CA GLU A 53 0.41 -4.55 0.57
C GLU A 53 -0.68 -5.50 0.10
N LEU A 54 -1.71 -5.73 0.91
CA LEU A 54 -2.85 -6.55 0.52
C LEU A 54 -3.57 -5.97 -0.70
N ALA A 55 -3.83 -4.66 -0.70
CA ALA A 55 -4.50 -3.99 -1.81
C ALA A 55 -3.70 -4.09 -3.11
N VAL A 56 -2.39 -3.84 -3.08
CA VAL A 56 -1.51 -3.93 -4.25
C VAL A 56 -1.44 -5.37 -4.77
N ASN A 57 -1.28 -6.35 -3.89
CA ASN A 57 -1.22 -7.76 -4.30
C ASN A 57 -2.53 -8.21 -4.96
N GLU A 58 -3.68 -7.85 -4.38
CA GLU A 58 -4.99 -8.16 -4.95
C GLU A 58 -5.24 -7.47 -6.29
N VAL A 59 -4.85 -6.19 -6.40
CA VAL A 59 -4.90 -5.45 -7.67
C VAL A 59 -4.07 -6.17 -8.72
N LEU A 60 -2.80 -6.49 -8.42
CA LEU A 60 -1.91 -7.17 -9.36
C LEU A 60 -2.43 -8.56 -9.76
N TYR A 61 -3.04 -9.30 -8.83
CA TYR A 61 -3.65 -10.59 -9.12
C TYR A 61 -4.85 -10.49 -10.08
N GLN A 62 -5.65 -9.44 -9.93
CA GLN A 62 -6.85 -9.21 -10.74
C GLN A 62 -6.54 -8.44 -12.04
N HIS A 63 -5.37 -7.81 -12.13
CA HIS A 63 -5.04 -6.91 -13.21
C HIS A 63 -4.85 -7.65 -14.52
N ARG A 64 -5.64 -7.27 -15.53
CA ARG A 64 -5.61 -7.89 -16.86
C ARG A 64 -4.90 -7.05 -17.92
N TYR A 65 -4.53 -5.82 -17.59
CA TYR A 65 -4.02 -4.85 -18.54
C TYR A 65 -2.50 -4.68 -18.46
N THR A 66 -1.89 -4.21 -19.55
CA THR A 66 -0.43 -3.93 -19.66
C THR A 66 -0.04 -2.51 -19.21
N SER A 67 -0.92 -1.85 -18.45
CA SER A 67 -0.71 -0.52 -17.87
C SER A 67 -0.49 -0.62 -16.37
N VAL A 68 0.17 0.39 -15.78
CA VAL A 68 0.30 0.46 -14.32
C VAL A 68 -1.10 0.65 -13.74
N PRO A 69 -1.55 -0.16 -12.77
CA PRO A 69 -2.82 0.06 -12.08
C PRO A 69 -2.88 1.47 -11.49
N THR A 70 -4.03 2.11 -11.58
CA THR A 70 -4.22 3.50 -11.16
C THR A 70 -4.32 3.63 -9.63
N ILE A 71 -4.19 4.86 -9.13
CA ILE A 71 -4.48 5.20 -7.72
C ILE A 71 -5.90 4.75 -7.34
N ALA A 72 -6.86 4.92 -8.25
CA ALA A 72 -8.25 4.52 -8.02
C ALA A 72 -8.38 3.01 -7.85
N ASP A 73 -7.66 2.21 -8.65
CA ASP A 73 -7.69 0.74 -8.53
C ASP A 73 -7.21 0.27 -7.16
N VAL A 74 -6.10 0.84 -6.68
CA VAL A 74 -5.55 0.53 -5.36
C VAL A 74 -6.48 1.02 -4.23
N ALA A 75 -7.02 2.23 -4.36
CA ALA A 75 -7.94 2.80 -3.37
C ALA A 75 -9.25 2.01 -3.26
N GLU A 76 -9.85 1.63 -4.38
CA GLU A 76 -11.05 0.78 -4.40
C GLU A 76 -10.79 -0.58 -3.76
N MET A 77 -9.63 -1.18 -4.04
CA MET A 77 -9.26 -2.45 -3.41
C MET A 77 -9.06 -2.31 -1.90
N ALA A 78 -8.37 -1.26 -1.45
CA ALA A 78 -8.15 -1.00 -0.03
C ALA A 78 -9.48 -0.81 0.72
N LYS A 79 -10.41 -0.04 0.13
CA LYS A 79 -11.77 0.14 0.65
C LYS A 79 -12.54 -1.17 0.74
N ARG A 80 -12.47 -2.00 -0.31
CA ARG A 80 -13.10 -3.33 -0.35
C ARG A 80 -12.56 -4.24 0.76
N ILE A 81 -11.25 -4.29 0.94
CA ILE A 81 -10.59 -5.10 1.97
C ILE A 81 -11.00 -4.63 3.38
N ALA A 82 -11.03 -3.32 3.60
CA ALA A 82 -11.42 -2.74 4.89
C ALA A 82 -12.94 -2.76 5.14
N GLY A 83 -13.76 -3.09 4.13
CA GLY A 83 -15.22 -3.12 4.24
C GLY A 83 -15.86 -1.73 4.40
N VAL A 84 -15.25 -0.69 3.83
CA VAL A 84 -15.73 0.70 3.94
C VAL A 84 -15.87 1.37 2.58
N SER A 85 -16.64 2.46 2.53
CA SER A 85 -16.85 3.26 1.30
C SER A 85 -15.89 4.44 1.15
N SER A 86 -15.20 4.83 2.24
CA SER A 86 -14.27 5.96 2.28
C SER A 86 -12.84 5.49 2.47
N LEU A 87 -11.92 5.98 1.63
CA LEU A 87 -10.49 5.69 1.75
C LEU A 87 -9.93 6.17 3.10
N HIS A 88 -10.41 7.33 3.58
CA HIS A 88 -10.02 7.90 4.87
C HIS A 88 -10.34 6.97 6.04
N GLN A 89 -11.42 6.19 5.93
CA GLN A 89 -11.82 5.24 6.97
C GLN A 89 -11.12 3.89 6.81
N ALA A 90 -10.53 3.60 5.65
CA ALA A 90 -10.02 2.26 5.33
C ALA A 90 -8.85 1.87 6.23
N GLY A 91 -7.92 2.81 6.49
CA GLY A 91 -6.79 2.58 7.38
C GLY A 91 -7.23 2.26 8.81
N ASP A 92 -8.07 3.11 9.39
CA ASP A 92 -8.59 2.93 10.75
C ASP A 92 -9.40 1.63 10.86
N ALA A 93 -10.36 1.41 9.95
CA ALA A 93 -11.20 0.23 9.95
C ALA A 93 -10.36 -1.06 9.88
N TRP A 94 -9.32 -1.08 9.04
CA TRP A 94 -8.42 -2.22 8.93
C TRP A 94 -7.61 -2.48 10.22
N LEU A 95 -7.12 -1.42 10.87
CA LEU A 95 -6.41 -1.52 12.14
C LEU A 95 -7.33 -2.03 13.26
N TYR A 96 -8.59 -1.58 13.30
CA TYR A 96 -9.58 -2.05 14.28
C TYR A 96 -10.05 -3.49 14.03
N GLN A 97 -10.13 -3.92 12.76
CA GLN A 97 -10.52 -5.28 12.40
C GLN A 97 -9.41 -6.31 12.66
N ARG A 98 -8.14 -5.91 12.55
CA ARG A 98 -7.02 -6.78 12.90
C ARG A 98 -6.98 -7.01 14.41
N ARG A 99 -7.59 -8.11 14.86
CA ARG A 99 -7.24 -8.72 16.16
C ARG A 99 -5.72 -8.93 16.18
N PRO A 100 -5.00 -8.57 17.25
CA PRO A 100 -3.53 -8.64 17.32
C PRO A 100 -2.91 -10.06 17.22
N PHE A 101 -3.71 -11.10 16.92
CA PHE A 101 -3.30 -12.50 16.86
C PHE A 101 -3.55 -13.18 15.50
N ALA A 102 -3.96 -12.44 14.47
CA ALA A 102 -4.22 -13.02 13.14
C ALA A 102 -2.96 -13.08 12.26
N TRP A 103 -1.89 -13.72 12.76
CA TRP A 103 -0.82 -14.21 11.90
C TRP A 103 -1.23 -15.61 11.39
N ARG A 104 -1.62 -15.67 10.12
CA ARG A 104 -1.63 -16.87 9.28
C ARG A 104 -0.84 -16.44 8.04
N PHE A 105 0.36 -16.93 7.74
CA PHE A 105 1.13 -18.12 8.11
C PHE A 105 2.59 -17.71 8.34
#